data_AF-A0A350AI14-F1
#
_entry.id   AF-A0A350AI14-F1
#
_cell.length_a   1.000
_cell.length_b   1.000
_cell.length_c   1.000
_cell.angle_alpha   90.00
_cell.angle_beta   90.00
_cell.angle_gamma   90.00
#
_symmetry.space_group_name_H-M   'P 1'
#
loop_
_entity.id
_entity.type
_entity.pdbx_description
1 polymer ?
#
loop_
_entity_poly.entity_id
_entity_poly.type
_entity_poly.pdbx_seq_one_letter_code
_entity_poly.pdbx_strand_id
1 'polypeptide(L)'
;VQSAVLGVDAPEVAAAQARKAAGLPTEGQDWMISVANPLAAQAGARVLAAGGTAADAMVAAQAVLGLVEPQSSGLGGGAFLLWHDGATGKITSLDARETAPLSATPKLFQDAEGKPLKFFEAVLGGRSVGVPGVPALMEEAH
;
A
#
# COMPACT_ATOMS: atom_id res chain seq x y z
N VAL A 1 -2.02 -2.23 -35.18
CA VAL A 1 -2.79 -1.61 -34.07
C VAL A 1 -2.53 -2.45 -32.84
N GLN A 2 -1.39 -2.25 -32.19
CA GLN A 2 -0.87 -3.14 -31.15
C GLN A 2 -0.19 -2.26 -30.10
N SER A 3 -0.51 -2.47 -28.82
CA SER A 3 0.11 -1.87 -27.62
C SER A 3 -0.46 -0.59 -26.99
N ALA A 4 -1.78 -0.32 -27.06
CA ALA A 4 -2.41 0.82 -26.35
C ALA A 4 -3.40 0.41 -25.24
N VAL A 5 -3.20 -0.76 -24.62
CA VAL A 5 -4.06 -1.23 -23.53
C VAL A 5 -3.16 -1.55 -22.32
N LEU A 6 -3.14 -0.63 -21.35
CA LEU A 6 -2.45 -0.70 -20.04
C LEU A 6 -0.91 -0.59 -20.08
N GLY A 7 -0.36 0.32 -20.87
CA GLY A 7 1.07 0.68 -20.86
C GLY A 7 1.42 1.64 -19.73
N VAL A 8 2.66 1.56 -19.24
CA VAL A 8 3.28 2.63 -18.45
C VAL A 8 3.53 3.80 -19.40
N ASP A 9 2.60 4.74 -19.47
CA ASP A 9 2.68 5.88 -20.41
C ASP A 9 3.55 7.05 -19.90
N ALA A 10 4.29 6.85 -18.79
CA ALA A 10 5.16 7.85 -18.19
C ALA A 10 6.63 7.62 -18.59
N PRO A 11 7.26 8.53 -19.36
CA PRO A 11 8.65 8.41 -19.78
C PRO A 11 9.63 8.20 -18.62
N GLU A 12 9.39 8.86 -17.48
CA GLU A 12 10.21 8.74 -16.27
C GLU A 12 10.16 7.34 -15.66
N VAL A 13 9.00 6.69 -15.65
CA VAL A 13 8.85 5.33 -15.13
C VAL A 13 9.45 4.31 -16.10
N ALA A 14 9.27 4.50 -17.41
CA ALA A 14 9.91 3.66 -18.41
C ALA A 14 11.44 3.74 -18.33
N ALA A 15 12.00 4.95 -18.16
CA ALA A 15 13.43 5.14 -17.95
C ALA A 15 13.90 4.47 -16.65
N ALA A 16 13.16 4.61 -15.55
CA ALA A 16 13.48 3.95 -14.28
C ALA A 16 13.48 2.41 -14.40
N GLN A 17 12.52 1.84 -15.14
CA GLN A 17 12.47 0.40 -15.42
C GLN A 17 13.66 -0.07 -16.26
N ALA A 18 14.06 0.70 -17.28
CA ALA A 18 15.24 0.37 -18.08
C ALA A 18 16.53 0.39 -17.25
N ARG A 19 16.68 1.37 -16.35
CA ARG A 19 17.81 1.43 -15.41
C ARG A 19 17.81 0.25 -14.44
N LYS A 20 16.65 -0.10 -13.87
CA LYS A 20 16.49 -1.30 -13.03
C LYS A 20 16.92 -2.56 -13.78
N ALA A 21 16.50 -2.73 -15.04
CA ALA A 21 16.87 -3.88 -15.87
C ALA A 21 18.38 -3.96 -16.14
N ALA A 22 19.07 -2.81 -16.18
CA ALA A 22 20.52 -2.72 -16.29
C ALA A 22 21.26 -2.85 -14.95
N GLY A 23 20.56 -3.07 -13.83
CA GLY A 23 21.15 -3.13 -12.49
C GLY A 23 21.64 -1.78 -11.97
N LEU A 24 21.12 -0.68 -12.52
CA LEU A 24 21.50 0.69 -12.16
C LEU A 24 20.43 1.35 -11.28
N PRO A 25 20.82 2.17 -10.29
CA PRO A 25 19.86 2.97 -9.52
C PRO A 25 19.23 4.06 -10.38
N THR A 26 18.01 4.45 -10.03
CA THR A 26 17.37 5.67 -10.56
C THR A 26 17.62 6.82 -9.59
N GLU A 27 17.93 7.99 -10.13
CA GLU A 27 18.26 9.20 -9.36
C GLU A 27 17.23 10.30 -9.69
N GLY A 28 16.92 11.13 -8.70
CA GLY A 28 16.02 12.28 -8.83
C GLY A 28 16.56 13.44 -7.99
N GLN A 29 16.41 14.66 -8.49
CA GLN A 29 16.92 15.87 -7.81
C GLN A 29 15.88 16.42 -6.82
N ASP A 30 14.61 16.43 -7.22
CA ASP A 30 13.54 17.10 -6.46
C ASP A 30 12.67 16.11 -5.67
N TRP A 31 12.40 14.94 -6.24
CA TRP A 31 11.55 13.91 -5.64
C TRP A 31 11.89 12.52 -6.16
N MET A 32 11.43 11.50 -5.44
CA MET A 32 11.56 10.10 -5.81
C MET A 32 10.35 9.32 -5.28
N ILE A 33 9.88 8.33 -6.06
CA ILE A 33 8.92 7.33 -5.60
C ILE A 33 9.42 5.93 -5.95
N SER A 34 9.30 5.01 -5.01
CA SER A 34 9.69 3.60 -5.19
C SER A 34 8.60 2.71 -4.61
N VAL A 35 7.96 1.94 -5.49
CA VAL A 35 6.89 0.99 -5.14
C VAL A 35 6.99 -0.25 -6.03
N ALA A 36 6.34 -1.35 -5.62
CA ALA A 36 6.48 -2.65 -6.26
C ALA A 36 5.97 -2.69 -7.72
N ASN A 37 4.91 -1.94 -8.01
CA ASN A 37 4.28 -1.92 -9.33
C ASN A 37 4.56 -0.61 -10.10
N PRO A 38 4.95 -0.67 -11.39
CA PRO A 38 5.23 0.53 -12.17
C PRO A 38 4.01 1.43 -12.43
N LEU A 39 2.80 0.88 -12.48
CA LEU A 39 1.58 1.70 -12.63
C LEU A 39 1.28 2.50 -11.35
N ALA A 40 1.58 1.93 -10.17
CA ALA A 40 1.49 2.65 -8.91
C ALA A 40 2.60 3.71 -8.79
N ALA A 41 3.81 3.40 -9.24
CA ALA A 41 4.91 4.37 -9.31
C ALA A 41 4.54 5.55 -10.22
N GLN A 42 3.95 5.27 -11.39
CA GLN A 42 3.45 6.30 -12.30
C GLN A 42 2.36 7.16 -11.67
N ALA A 43 1.43 6.57 -10.91
CA ALA A 43 0.38 7.32 -10.25
C ALA A 43 0.94 8.32 -9.23
N GLY A 44 1.83 7.88 -8.34
CA GLY A 44 2.45 8.78 -7.37
C GLY A 44 3.44 9.77 -8.00
N ALA A 45 4.19 9.36 -9.05
CA ALA A 45 5.07 10.27 -9.79
C ALA A 45 4.30 11.43 -10.43
N ARG A 46 3.11 11.17 -11.00
CA ARG A 46 2.25 12.24 -11.53
C ARG A 46 1.79 13.22 -10.46
N VAL A 47 1.50 12.75 -9.24
CA VAL A 47 1.14 13.62 -8.11
C VAL A 47 2.32 14.49 -7.70
N LEU A 48 3.52 13.92 -7.56
CA LEU A 48 4.75 14.68 -7.26
C LEU A 48 5.07 15.70 -8.35
N ALA A 49 4.97 15.32 -9.63
CA ALA A 49 5.19 16.21 -10.76
C ALA A 49 4.17 17.35 -10.83
N ALA A 50 2.97 17.16 -10.30
CA ALA A 50 1.94 18.18 -10.17
C ALA A 50 2.11 19.09 -8.92
N GLY A 51 3.17 18.90 -8.14
CA GLY A 51 3.46 19.67 -6.93
C GLY A 51 2.79 19.14 -5.66
N GLY A 52 2.25 17.92 -5.68
CA GLY A 52 1.73 17.24 -4.50
C GLY A 52 2.84 16.83 -3.53
N THR A 53 2.46 16.57 -2.28
CA THR A 53 3.39 16.14 -1.23
C THR A 53 3.75 14.65 -1.36
N ALA A 54 4.73 14.20 -0.57
CA ALA A 54 5.04 12.77 -0.45
C ALA A 54 3.84 11.96 0.09
N ALA A 55 3.00 12.55 0.94
CA ALA A 55 1.80 11.90 1.45
C ALA A 55 0.74 11.74 0.35
N ASP A 56 0.50 12.78 -0.47
CA ASP A 56 -0.42 12.72 -1.61
C ASP A 56 0.01 11.63 -2.61
N ALA A 57 1.31 11.57 -2.89
CA ALA A 57 1.89 10.57 -3.79
C ALA A 57 1.73 9.14 -3.23
N MET A 58 1.87 8.97 -1.91
CA MET A 58 1.66 7.71 -1.21
C MET A 58 0.20 7.27 -1.25
N VAL A 59 -0.77 8.17 -1.06
CA VAL A 59 -2.21 7.88 -1.21
C VAL A 59 -2.54 7.43 -2.63
N ALA A 60 -2.04 8.14 -3.65
CA ALA A 60 -2.26 7.77 -5.04
C ALA A 60 -1.63 6.42 -5.40
N ALA A 61 -0.39 6.17 -4.95
CA ALA A 61 0.28 4.90 -5.17
C ALA A 61 -0.45 3.74 -4.46
N GLN A 62 -0.88 3.93 -3.21
CA GLN A 62 -1.58 2.90 -2.43
C GLN A 62 -2.94 2.54 -3.04
N ALA A 63 -3.70 3.53 -3.52
CA ALA A 63 -4.96 3.31 -4.22
C ALA A 63 -4.76 2.46 -5.48
N VAL A 64 -3.70 2.73 -6.25
CA VAL A 64 -3.37 1.94 -7.45
C VAL A 64 -2.83 0.56 -7.09
N LEU A 65 -1.97 0.43 -6.07
CA LEU A 65 -1.49 -0.87 -5.56
C LEU A 65 -2.65 -1.79 -5.18
N GLY A 66 -3.71 -1.26 -4.56
CA GLY A 66 -4.91 -2.04 -4.26
C GLY A 66 -5.61 -2.65 -5.48
N LEU A 67 -5.37 -2.12 -6.69
CA LEU A 67 -5.89 -2.65 -7.94
C LEU A 67 -4.87 -3.55 -8.66
N VAL A 68 -3.62 -3.14 -8.73
CA VAL A 68 -2.59 -3.80 -9.56
C VAL A 68 -1.79 -4.87 -8.81
N GLU A 69 -1.85 -4.87 -7.48
CA GLU A 69 -1.29 -5.88 -6.58
C GLU A 69 -2.26 -6.24 -5.43
N PRO A 70 -3.52 -6.63 -5.77
CA PRO A 70 -4.61 -6.77 -4.80
C PRO A 70 -4.37 -7.88 -3.76
N GLN A 71 -3.50 -8.84 -4.07
CA GLN A 71 -3.12 -9.91 -3.15
C GLN A 71 -2.21 -9.45 -2.01
N SER A 72 -1.54 -8.29 -2.16
CA SER A 72 -0.49 -7.87 -1.24
C SER A 72 -0.91 -6.75 -0.30
N SER A 73 -1.65 -5.76 -0.80
CA SER A 73 -2.11 -4.62 0.00
C SER A 73 -3.42 -4.06 -0.55
N GLY A 74 -4.10 -3.23 0.24
CA GLY A 74 -5.30 -2.54 -0.21
C GLY A 74 -6.11 -1.96 0.93
N LEU A 75 -7.24 -1.35 0.59
CA LEU A 75 -8.14 -0.69 1.54
C LEU A 75 -8.72 -1.66 2.60
N GLY A 76 -8.72 -2.96 2.32
CA GLY A 76 -9.23 -3.99 3.21
C GLY A 76 -8.24 -4.49 4.27
N GLY A 77 -7.02 -3.94 4.31
CA GLY A 77 -5.97 -4.38 5.25
C GLY A 77 -5.53 -3.31 6.24
N GLY A 78 -4.34 -3.51 6.79
CA GLY A 78 -3.63 -2.57 7.67
C GLY A 78 -2.31 -2.09 7.09
N ALA A 79 -1.77 -1.02 7.67
CA ALA A 79 -0.50 -0.44 7.28
C ALA A 79 0.22 0.21 8.46
N PHE A 80 1.50 0.48 8.26
CA PHE A 80 2.31 1.32 9.14
C PHE A 80 2.94 2.42 8.29
N LEU A 81 2.81 3.68 8.70
CA LEU A 81 3.45 4.82 8.04
C LEU A 81 4.47 5.43 8.98
N LEU A 82 5.70 5.60 8.48
CA LEU A 82 6.68 6.48 9.09
C LEU A 82 6.80 7.73 8.22
N TRP A 83 6.49 8.88 8.80
CA TRP A 83 6.47 10.16 8.11
C TRP A 83 7.42 11.15 8.77
N HIS A 84 8.37 11.64 8.00
CA HIS A 84 9.21 12.77 8.36
C HIS A 84 8.63 14.05 7.74
N ASP A 85 8.22 14.99 8.59
CA ASP A 85 7.80 16.32 8.16
C ASP A 85 9.03 17.19 7.86
N GLY A 86 9.20 17.54 6.58
CA GLY A 86 10.33 18.35 6.12
C GLY A 86 10.35 19.79 6.66
N ALA A 87 9.21 20.33 7.09
CA ALA A 87 9.12 21.68 7.63
C ALA A 87 9.49 21.74 9.12
N THR A 88 9.04 20.76 9.91
CA THR A 88 9.25 20.74 11.37
C THR A 88 10.40 19.83 11.80
N GLY A 89 10.84 18.91 10.95
CA GLY A 89 11.79 17.85 11.29
C GLY A 89 11.20 16.75 12.19
N LYS A 90 9.89 16.78 12.47
CA LYS A 90 9.22 15.79 13.30
C LYS A 90 9.06 14.47 12.55
N ILE A 91 9.34 13.38 13.24
CA ILE A 91 9.01 12.03 12.77
C ILE A 91 7.72 11.58 13.46
N THR A 92 6.73 11.16 12.67
CA THR A 92 5.45 10.62 13.12
C THR A 92 5.33 9.18 12.65
N SER A 93 4.91 8.28 13.53
CA SER A 93 4.52 6.92 13.18
C SER A 93 3.01 6.80 13.29
N LEU A 94 2.36 6.33 12.23
CA LEU A 94 0.94 5.96 12.25
C LEU A 94 0.85 4.43 12.19
N ASP A 95 0.19 3.85 13.19
CA ASP A 95 -0.13 2.43 13.25
C ASP A 95 -1.60 2.27 12.87
N ALA A 96 -1.83 1.69 11.70
CA ALA A 96 -3.15 1.35 11.20
C ALA A 96 -3.26 -0.16 10.99
N ARG A 97 -2.68 -0.94 11.90
CA ARG A 97 -2.86 -2.38 11.95
C ARG A 97 -4.33 -2.73 12.12
N GLU A 98 -4.77 -3.80 11.47
CA GLU A 98 -6.13 -4.28 11.63
C GLU A 98 -6.42 -4.63 13.08
N THR A 99 -7.62 -4.31 13.54
CA THR A 99 -8.06 -4.59 14.92
C THR A 99 -9.14 -5.67 14.93
N ALA A 100 -9.08 -6.60 15.89
CA ALA A 100 -10.14 -7.59 16.05
C ALA A 100 -11.49 -6.90 16.36
N PRO A 101 -12.61 -7.30 15.73
CA PRO A 101 -13.90 -6.70 16.03
C PRO A 101 -14.32 -6.95 17.48
N LEU A 102 -15.20 -6.10 18.03
CA LEU A 102 -15.67 -6.18 19.43
C LEU A 102 -16.30 -7.54 19.79
N SER A 103 -16.85 -8.26 18.82
CA SER A 103 -17.44 -9.59 19.01
C SER A 103 -16.41 -10.73 19.06
N ALA A 104 -15.14 -10.46 18.76
CA ALA A 104 -14.08 -11.46 18.81
C ALA A 104 -13.82 -11.90 20.26
N THR A 105 -13.68 -13.20 20.47
CA THR A 105 -13.35 -13.79 21.77
C THR A 105 -12.08 -14.63 21.66
N PRO A 106 -11.40 -14.97 22.79
CA PRO A 106 -10.24 -15.86 22.76
C PRO A 106 -10.52 -17.26 22.16
N LYS A 107 -11.79 -17.66 22.04
CA LYS A 107 -12.22 -18.94 21.47
C LYS A 107 -12.56 -18.85 19.98
N LEU A 108 -12.39 -17.69 19.33
CA LEU A 108 -12.82 -17.44 17.95
C LEU A 108 -12.32 -18.50 16.94
N PHE A 109 -11.12 -19.04 17.17
CA PHE A 109 -10.47 -20.05 16.33
C PHE A 109 -10.46 -21.45 16.94
N GLN A 110 -11.46 -21.77 17.76
CA GLN A 110 -11.66 -23.11 18.33
C GLN A 110 -12.97 -23.74 17.84
N ASP A 111 -13.03 -25.06 17.79
CA ASP A 111 -14.25 -25.84 17.57
C ASP A 111 -15.12 -25.93 18.84
N ALA A 112 -16.22 -26.68 18.77
CA ALA A 112 -17.16 -26.85 19.89
C ALA A 112 -16.53 -27.58 21.09
N GLU A 113 -15.54 -28.43 20.83
CA GLU A 113 -14.78 -29.18 21.82
C GLU A 113 -13.59 -28.37 22.37
N GLY A 114 -13.37 -27.14 21.90
CA GLY A 114 -12.31 -26.23 22.33
C GLY A 114 -10.95 -26.49 21.66
N LYS A 115 -10.88 -27.31 20.61
CA LYS A 115 -9.65 -27.58 19.87
C LYS A 115 -9.42 -26.51 18.79
N PRO A 116 -8.17 -26.14 18.48
CA PRO A 116 -7.88 -25.20 17.40
C PRO A 116 -8.40 -25.69 16.04
N LEU A 117 -8.98 -24.78 15.26
CA LEU A 117 -9.36 -25.03 13.89
C LEU A 117 -8.12 -25.31 13.01
N LYS A 118 -8.30 -26.07 11.92
CA LYS A 118 -7.24 -26.22 10.91
C LYS A 118 -7.03 -24.89 10.20
N PHE A 119 -5.82 -24.67 9.68
CA PHE A 119 -5.44 -23.40 9.07
C PHE A 119 -6.45 -22.89 8.02
N PHE A 120 -6.80 -23.71 7.02
CA PHE A 120 -7.74 -23.29 5.97
C PHE A 120 -9.19 -23.08 6.47
N GLU A 121 -9.59 -23.74 7.55
CA GLU A 121 -10.88 -23.52 8.22
C GLU A 121 -10.88 -22.23 9.05
N ALA A 122 -9.71 -21.82 9.54
CA ALA A 122 -9.51 -20.60 10.29
C ALA A 122 -9.47 -19.37 9.37
N VAL A 123 -8.64 -19.41 8.31
CA VAL A 123 -8.30 -18.24 7.49
C VAL A 123 -9.31 -17.88 6.41
N LEU A 124 -10.07 -18.86 5.90
CA LEU A 124 -11.06 -18.61 4.85
C LEU A 124 -12.38 -18.12 5.45
N GLY A 125 -12.84 -16.96 5.00
CA GLY A 125 -14.11 -16.35 5.41
C GLY A 125 -13.94 -15.19 6.40
N GLY A 126 -15.06 -14.66 6.89
CA GLY A 126 -15.09 -13.42 7.68
C GLY A 126 -14.43 -13.50 9.07
N ARG A 127 -14.21 -14.70 9.60
CA ARG A 127 -13.63 -14.89 10.95
C ARG A 127 -12.23 -14.29 11.07
N SER A 128 -11.43 -14.38 10.01
CA SER A 128 -10.06 -13.88 9.96
C SER A 128 -9.93 -12.43 9.50
N VAL A 129 -11.05 -11.73 9.30
CA VAL A 129 -11.05 -10.33 8.88
C VAL A 129 -11.00 -9.43 10.11
N GLY A 130 -9.89 -8.69 10.26
CA GLY A 130 -9.83 -7.56 11.18
C GLY A 130 -10.48 -6.31 10.57
N VAL A 131 -10.80 -5.34 11.41
CA VAL A 131 -11.29 -4.03 10.95
C VAL A 131 -10.17 -3.33 10.17
N PRO A 132 -10.39 -2.97 8.88
CA PRO A 132 -9.35 -2.35 8.06
C PRO A 132 -8.90 -0.98 8.59
N GLY A 133 -7.60 -0.72 8.56
CA GLY A 133 -7.00 0.52 9.05
C GLY A 133 -6.47 1.45 7.95
N VAL A 134 -6.16 0.93 6.76
CA VAL A 134 -5.56 1.71 5.65
C VAL A 134 -6.38 2.96 5.29
N PRO A 135 -7.73 2.93 5.18
CA PRO A 135 -8.49 4.14 4.87
C PRO A 135 -8.30 5.28 5.87
N ALA A 136 -8.32 4.97 7.18
CA ALA A 136 -8.12 5.97 8.23
C ALA A 136 -6.69 6.53 8.23
N LEU A 137 -5.68 5.69 7.94
CA LEU A 137 -4.31 6.16 7.79
C LEU A 137 -4.14 7.13 6.62
N MET A 138 -4.77 6.83 5.49
CA MET A 138 -4.69 7.71 4.31
C MET A 138 -5.43 9.03 4.54
N GLU A 139 -6.54 9.02 5.28
CA GLU A 139 -7.26 10.23 5.70
C GLU A 139 -6.40 11.09 6.64
N GLU A 140 -5.76 10.49 7.65
CA GLU A 140 -4.91 11.21 8.61
C GLU A 140 -3.63 11.77 7.95
N ALA A 141 -3.12 11.11 6.91
CA ALA A 141 -1.89 11.52 6.23
C ALA A 141 -2.09 12.61 5.16
N HIS A 142 -3.31 12.81 4.65
CA HIS A 142 -3.65 13.74 3.58
C HIS A 142 -4.07 15.11 4.11
#